data_AF-A0A5E7XVL0-F1
#
_entry.id   AF-A0A5E7XVL0-F1
#
_cell.length_a   1.000
_cell.length_b   1.000
_cell.length_c   1.000
_cell.angle_alpha   90.00
_cell.angle_beta   90.00
_cell.angle_gamma   90.00
#
_symmetry.space_group_name_H-M   'P 1'
#
loop_
_entity.id
_entity.type
_entity.pdbx_description
1 polymer ?
#
loop_
_entity_poly.entity_id
_entity_poly.type
_entity_poly.pdbx_seq_one_letter_code
_entity_poly.pdbx_strand_id
1 'polypeptide(L)'
;MNGDYHASRLTEDHRRGAVWVALWRYVFRHRIAADACVLDLGAGYGDFINSVTARRRIAVDTWTGLADHVAPGVEALVTPVTDLGAIADDSVDFAFASNLFEHLPQDAFVLTLREIARTLSPRGTLTILQPNYRYAFREYFDDYTHVAVYSHISLADLLTAHGWDVTEVRPRFLPLTVKSRLPVWPWLIAAYLASPFKPMGKQMLVVARPR
;
A
#
# COMPACT_ATOMS: atom_id res chain seq x y z
N MET A 1 -18.66 7.37 -5.23
CA MET A 1 -19.69 6.32 -5.40
C MET A 1 -20.29 6.06 -4.03
N ASN A 2 -21.61 6.19 -3.87
CA ASN A 2 -22.29 6.13 -2.57
C ASN A 2 -22.76 4.70 -2.27
N GLY A 3 -21.82 3.76 -2.21
CA GLY A 3 -22.04 2.39 -1.76
C GLY A 3 -21.08 2.11 -0.62
N ASP A 4 -21.57 1.52 0.46
CA ASP A 4 -20.76 1.21 1.64
C ASP A 4 -19.82 0.03 1.33
N TYR A 5 -18.69 0.36 0.70
CA TYR A 5 -17.62 -0.59 0.36
C TYR A 5 -17.10 -1.31 1.61
N HIS A 6 -17.08 -0.62 2.74
CA HIS A 6 -16.65 -1.15 4.04
C HIS A 6 -17.68 -2.11 4.66
N ALA A 7 -18.98 -1.90 4.44
CA ALA A 7 -20.01 -2.85 4.86
C ALA A 7 -20.08 -4.12 3.99
N SER A 8 -19.62 -4.08 2.74
CA SER A 8 -19.83 -5.17 1.78
C SER A 8 -18.56 -5.97 1.47
N ARG A 9 -17.47 -5.30 1.05
CA ARG A 9 -16.27 -5.95 0.50
C ARG A 9 -15.06 -5.83 1.41
N LEU A 10 -14.83 -4.66 1.99
CA LEU A 10 -13.73 -4.38 2.92
C LEU A 10 -14.23 -4.38 4.36
N THR A 11 -14.87 -5.46 4.80
CA THR A 11 -15.24 -5.60 6.21
C THR A 11 -13.98 -5.69 7.09
N GLU A 12 -14.08 -5.18 8.31
CA GLU A 12 -13.01 -5.30 9.30
C GLU A 12 -12.73 -6.78 9.60
N ASP A 13 -11.45 -7.17 9.57
CA ASP A 13 -11.04 -8.53 9.87
C ASP A 13 -9.73 -8.49 10.67
N HIS A 14 -9.78 -8.89 11.95
CA HIS A 14 -8.60 -8.93 12.82
C HIS A 14 -7.46 -9.81 12.27
N ARG A 15 -7.77 -10.77 11.38
CA ARG A 15 -6.74 -11.58 10.70
C ARG A 15 -5.87 -10.73 9.79
N ARG A 16 -6.41 -9.67 9.20
CA ARG A 16 -5.67 -8.72 8.36
C ARG A 16 -4.61 -7.98 9.19
N GLY A 17 -4.96 -7.53 10.39
CA GLY A 17 -4.02 -6.94 11.34
C GLY A 17 -2.84 -7.87 11.65
N ALA A 18 -3.08 -9.17 11.90
CA ALA A 18 -2.01 -10.14 12.16
C ALA A 18 -1.06 -10.32 10.96
N VAL A 19 -1.58 -10.26 9.72
CA VAL A 19 -0.76 -10.29 8.51
C VAL A 19 0.11 -9.04 8.40
N TRP A 20 -0.45 -7.86 8.67
CA TRP A 20 0.29 -6.60 8.63
C TRP A 20 1.38 -6.50 9.70
N VAL A 21 1.12 -6.98 10.91
CA VAL A 21 2.14 -7.10 11.97
C VAL A 21 3.30 -7.98 11.52
N ALA A 22 3.00 -9.11 10.86
CA ALA A 22 4.04 -9.98 10.32
C ALA A 22 4.80 -9.33 9.16
N LEU A 23 4.11 -8.65 8.24
CA LEU A 23 4.74 -7.91 7.14
C LEU A 23 5.65 -6.80 7.65
N TRP A 24 5.20 -6.04 8.64
CA TRP A 24 6.04 -5.08 9.33
C TRP A 24 7.28 -5.75 9.90
N ARG A 25 7.10 -6.79 10.72
CA ARG A 25 8.18 -7.48 11.42
C ARG A 25 9.22 -8.13 10.50
N TYR A 26 8.81 -8.67 9.36
CA TYR A 26 9.70 -9.49 8.52
C TYR A 26 10.14 -8.79 7.23
N VAL A 27 9.46 -7.72 6.80
CA VAL A 27 9.75 -7.04 5.53
C VAL A 27 10.03 -5.55 5.72
N PHE A 28 9.08 -4.81 6.31
CA PHE A 28 9.11 -3.35 6.24
C PHE A 28 9.95 -2.69 7.33
N ARG A 29 10.10 -3.29 8.52
CA ARG A 29 10.89 -2.72 9.63
C ARG A 29 12.36 -2.45 9.28
N HIS A 30 12.90 -3.12 8.26
CA HIS A 30 14.29 -2.97 7.83
C HIS A 30 14.46 -1.89 6.75
N ARG A 31 13.34 -1.35 6.24
CA ARG A 31 13.29 -0.33 5.19
C ARG A 31 12.97 1.06 5.75
N ILE A 32 12.48 1.12 6.98
CA ILE A 32 12.00 2.35 7.63
C ILE A 32 12.86 2.59 8.87
N ALA A 33 13.51 3.75 8.92
CA ALA A 33 14.29 4.17 10.08
C ALA A 33 13.36 4.64 11.21
N ALA A 34 13.81 4.52 12.46
CA ALA A 34 12.99 4.91 13.62
C ALA A 34 12.68 6.42 13.66
N ASP A 35 13.54 7.24 13.06
CA ASP A 35 13.40 8.70 12.95
C ASP A 35 12.61 9.16 11.70
N ALA A 36 12.16 8.22 10.87
CA ALA A 36 11.50 8.49 9.60
C ALA A 36 10.09 9.10 9.77
N CYS A 37 9.62 9.77 8.71
CA CYS A 37 8.21 10.06 8.48
C CYS A 37 7.62 9.06 7.48
N VAL A 38 6.54 8.38 7.87
CA VAL A 38 5.84 7.38 7.06
C VAL A 38 4.46 7.89 6.66
N LEU A 39 4.14 7.77 5.37
CA LEU A 39 2.84 8.12 4.79
C LEU A 39 2.17 6.84 4.25
N ASP A 40 0.96 6.54 4.72
CA ASP A 40 0.12 5.43 4.25
C ASP A 40 -1.05 5.98 3.43
N LEU A 41 -1.07 5.67 2.14
CA LEU A 41 -2.03 6.16 1.15
C LEU A 41 -3.12 5.11 0.92
N GLY A 42 -4.39 5.51 1.07
CA GLY A 42 -5.51 4.56 1.03
C GLY A 42 -5.49 3.65 2.25
N ALA A 43 -5.26 4.25 3.44
CA ALA A 43 -4.99 3.51 4.66
C ALA A 43 -6.16 2.63 5.13
N GLY A 44 -7.40 2.92 4.72
CA GLY A 44 -8.59 2.19 5.15
C GLY A 44 -8.71 2.09 6.67
N TYR A 45 -8.56 0.87 7.21
CA TYR A 45 -8.57 0.58 8.65
C TYR A 45 -7.24 0.87 9.36
N GLY A 46 -6.23 1.38 8.66
CA GLY A 46 -4.92 1.71 9.23
C GLY A 46 -4.06 0.50 9.61
N ASP A 47 -4.35 -0.70 9.09
CA ASP A 47 -3.66 -1.93 9.51
C ASP A 47 -2.12 -1.86 9.34
N PHE A 48 -1.65 -1.26 8.24
CA PHE A 48 -0.22 -1.04 8.00
C PHE A 48 0.34 0.02 8.94
N ILE A 49 -0.16 1.26 8.87
CA ILE A 49 0.39 2.39 9.63
C ILE A 49 0.34 2.17 11.16
N ASN A 50 -0.65 1.43 11.66
CA ASN A 50 -0.75 1.07 13.07
C ASN A 50 0.35 0.09 13.50
N SER A 51 0.88 -0.71 12.57
CA SER A 51 2.01 -1.62 12.80
C SER A 51 3.37 -0.92 12.72
N VAL A 52 3.44 0.26 12.09
CA VAL A 52 4.67 1.00 11.83
C VAL A 52 5.24 1.63 13.11
N THR A 53 6.56 1.51 13.28
CA THR A 53 7.34 2.28 14.25
C THR A 53 8.19 3.30 13.49
N ALA A 54 7.88 4.59 13.67
CA ALA A 54 8.56 5.72 13.05
C ALA A 54 8.30 6.99 13.89
N ARG A 55 9.08 8.05 13.70
CA ARG A 55 8.95 9.33 14.41
C ARG A 55 7.61 10.00 14.11
N ARG A 56 7.18 9.96 12.84
CA ARG A 56 5.92 10.54 12.38
C ARG A 56 5.22 9.53 11.48
N ARG A 57 3.90 9.39 11.67
CA ARG A 57 3.06 8.43 10.95
C ARG A 57 1.81 9.16 10.49
N ILE A 58 1.57 9.16 9.18
CA ILE A 58 0.47 9.87 8.53
C ILE A 58 -0.33 8.84 7.74
N ALA A 59 -1.64 8.86 7.89
CA ALA A 59 -2.58 8.02 7.17
C ALA A 59 -3.51 8.91 6.35
N VAL A 60 -3.65 8.62 5.06
CA VAL A 60 -4.53 9.36 4.14
C VAL A 60 -5.56 8.41 3.56
N ASP A 61 -6.83 8.79 3.63
CA ASP A 61 -7.92 8.10 2.94
C ASP A 61 -9.07 9.07 2.65
N THR A 62 -9.91 8.76 1.66
CA THR A 62 -11.18 9.48 1.46
C THR A 62 -12.27 9.02 2.42
N TRP A 63 -12.13 7.85 3.03
CA TRP A 63 -13.09 7.30 3.96
C TRP A 63 -13.07 8.03 5.30
N THR A 64 -14.20 8.60 5.68
CA THR A 64 -14.36 9.39 6.92
C THR A 64 -14.15 8.56 8.19
N GLY A 65 -14.30 7.24 8.12
CA GLY A 65 -14.07 6.34 9.26
C GLY A 65 -12.59 6.10 9.60
N LEU A 66 -11.64 6.58 8.79
CA LEU A 66 -10.21 6.41 9.02
C LEU A 66 -9.79 6.85 10.43
N ALA A 67 -10.27 8.03 10.86
CA ALA A 67 -9.87 8.64 12.13
C ALA A 67 -10.21 7.75 13.35
N ASP A 68 -11.25 6.93 13.25
CA ASP A 68 -11.70 6.04 14.34
C ASP A 68 -10.85 4.77 14.45
N HIS A 69 -10.03 4.45 13.43
CA HIS A 69 -9.28 3.18 13.36
C HIS A 69 -7.76 3.35 13.47
N VAL A 70 -7.25 4.57 13.31
CA VAL A 70 -5.81 4.82 13.48
C VAL A 70 -5.39 4.81 14.95
N ALA A 71 -4.22 4.25 15.23
CA ALA A 71 -3.67 4.17 16.57
C ALA A 71 -3.24 5.56 17.11
N PRO A 72 -3.12 5.73 18.45
CA PRO A 72 -2.59 6.95 19.02
C PRO A 72 -1.25 7.37 18.42
N GLY A 73 -1.13 8.67 18.11
CA GLY A 73 0.07 9.24 17.48
C GLY A 73 0.21 8.94 15.99
N VAL A 74 -0.86 8.52 15.31
CA VAL A 74 -0.98 8.52 13.85
C VAL A 74 -1.86 9.71 13.45
N GLU A 75 -1.38 10.52 12.51
CA GLU A 75 -2.13 11.64 11.95
C GLU A 75 -3.09 11.11 10.87
N ALA A 76 -4.40 11.19 11.09
CA ALA A 76 -5.41 10.86 10.08
C ALA A 76 -5.78 12.08 9.25
N LEU A 77 -5.63 11.97 7.93
CA LEU A 77 -6.00 13.00 6.96
C LEU A 77 -7.09 12.44 6.03
N VAL A 78 -8.33 12.93 6.20
CA VAL A 78 -9.45 12.54 5.35
C VAL A 78 -9.47 13.43 4.11
N THR A 79 -8.72 13.03 3.08
CA THR A 79 -8.52 13.80 1.83
C THR A 79 -8.24 12.83 0.67
N PRO A 80 -8.59 13.17 -0.59
CA PRO A 80 -8.12 12.38 -1.73
C PRO A 80 -6.59 12.39 -1.82
N VAL A 81 -6.01 11.27 -2.25
CA VAL A 81 -4.55 11.13 -2.44
C VAL A 81 -3.99 12.02 -3.55
N THR A 82 -4.86 12.62 -4.36
CA THR A 82 -4.52 13.66 -5.35
C THR A 82 -4.35 15.04 -4.74
N ASP A 83 -4.63 15.22 -3.44
CA ASP A 83 -4.43 16.45 -2.68
C ASP A 83 -3.77 16.13 -1.34
N LEU A 84 -2.43 16.21 -1.32
CA LEU A 84 -1.60 16.04 -0.13
C LEU A 84 -1.12 17.40 0.40
N GLY A 85 -1.85 18.50 0.13
CA GLY A 85 -1.43 19.87 0.48
C GLY A 85 -1.22 20.10 1.99
N ALA A 86 -1.85 19.28 2.85
CA ALA A 86 -1.62 19.30 4.30
C ALA A 86 -0.27 18.70 4.72
N ILE A 87 0.43 18.02 3.82
CA ILE A 87 1.74 17.41 4.03
C ILE A 87 2.80 18.31 3.43
N ALA A 88 3.78 18.69 4.24
CA ALA A 88 4.89 19.54 3.82
C ALA A 88 5.76 18.87 2.75
N ASP A 89 6.32 19.68 1.87
CA ASP A 89 7.34 19.27 0.89
C ASP A 89 8.56 18.65 1.61
N ASP A 90 9.24 17.73 0.94
CA ASP A 90 10.49 17.10 1.42
C ASP A 90 10.42 16.48 2.83
N SER A 91 9.23 16.08 3.29
CA SER A 91 9.00 15.68 4.68
C SER A 91 8.76 14.18 4.91
N VAL A 92 8.51 13.41 3.85
CA VAL A 92 8.15 11.98 3.91
C VAL A 92 9.34 11.11 3.47
N ASP A 93 9.77 10.19 4.32
CA ASP A 93 10.88 9.29 4.02
C ASP A 93 10.40 7.94 3.45
N PHE A 94 9.14 7.58 3.68
CA PHE A 94 8.54 6.35 3.16
C PHE A 94 7.06 6.54 2.88
N ALA A 95 6.69 6.60 1.60
CA ALA A 95 5.31 6.56 1.14
C ALA A 95 4.92 5.12 0.80
N PHE A 96 3.76 4.69 1.28
CA PHE A 96 3.23 3.36 1.08
C PHE A 96 1.83 3.44 0.48
N ALA A 97 1.55 2.60 -0.51
CA ALA A 97 0.23 2.44 -1.09
C ALA A 97 -0.07 0.95 -1.20
N SER A 98 -1.10 0.49 -0.49
CA SER A 98 -1.54 -0.90 -0.55
C SER A 98 -2.94 -1.00 -1.14
N ASN A 99 -3.07 -1.70 -2.26
CA ASN A 99 -4.33 -1.89 -2.99
C ASN A 99 -5.08 -0.57 -3.21
N LEU A 100 -4.40 0.43 -3.78
CA LEU A 100 -4.95 1.77 -4.01
C LEU A 100 -5.10 2.08 -5.50
N PHE A 101 -4.01 1.92 -6.27
CA PHE A 101 -3.97 2.47 -7.63
C PHE A 101 -4.84 1.70 -8.63
N GLU A 102 -5.24 0.46 -8.35
CA GLU A 102 -6.25 -0.27 -9.13
C GLU A 102 -7.66 0.35 -9.03
N HIS A 103 -7.92 1.14 -7.97
CA HIS A 103 -9.17 1.85 -7.74
C HIS A 103 -9.16 3.29 -8.26
N LEU A 104 -8.01 3.78 -8.75
CA LEU A 104 -7.88 5.11 -9.30
C LEU A 104 -7.90 5.08 -10.83
N PRO A 105 -8.61 6.00 -11.49
CA PRO A 105 -8.39 6.23 -12.90
C PRO A 105 -6.95 6.74 -13.11
N GLN A 106 -6.38 6.46 -14.30
CA GLN A 106 -4.96 6.65 -14.54
C GLN A 106 -4.51 8.11 -14.41
N ASP A 107 -5.36 9.06 -14.77
CA ASP A 107 -5.13 10.50 -14.59
C ASP A 107 -4.98 10.88 -13.11
N ALA A 108 -5.86 10.36 -12.24
CA ALA A 108 -5.76 10.53 -10.79
C ALA A 108 -4.50 9.86 -10.23
N PHE A 109 -4.10 8.70 -10.73
CA PHE A 109 -2.83 8.07 -10.34
C PHE A 109 -1.64 8.98 -10.71
N VAL A 110 -1.59 9.53 -11.92
CA VAL A 110 -0.50 10.44 -12.33
C VAL A 110 -0.47 11.71 -11.49
N LEU A 111 -1.62 12.27 -11.12
CA LEU A 111 -1.70 13.40 -10.18
C LEU A 111 -1.18 13.02 -8.79
N THR A 112 -1.58 11.85 -8.29
CA THR A 112 -1.12 11.31 -7.01
C THR A 112 0.40 11.13 -7.00
N LEU A 113 1.00 10.63 -8.08
CA LEU A 113 2.45 10.52 -8.20
C LEU A 113 3.15 11.88 -8.08
N ARG A 114 2.57 12.97 -8.61
CA ARG A 114 3.14 14.31 -8.47
C ARG A 114 3.10 14.79 -7.02
N GLU A 115 1.96 14.59 -6.35
CA GLU A 115 1.83 14.94 -4.94
C GLU A 115 2.77 14.13 -4.04
N ILE A 116 2.90 12.82 -4.27
CA ILE A 116 3.86 11.99 -3.55
C ILE A 116 5.28 12.53 -3.78
N ALA A 117 5.68 12.75 -5.03
CA ALA A 117 7.02 13.23 -5.34
C ALA A 117 7.35 14.56 -4.64
N ARG A 118 6.39 15.49 -4.54
CA ARG A 118 6.54 16.75 -3.79
C ARG A 118 6.78 16.51 -2.30
N THR A 119 6.04 15.59 -1.70
CA THR A 119 6.12 15.32 -0.24
C THR A 119 7.35 14.50 0.15
N LEU A 120 7.94 13.73 -0.77
CA LEU A 120 9.06 12.85 -0.47
C LEU A 120 10.34 13.66 -0.20
N SER A 121 11.04 13.31 0.87
CA SER A 121 12.38 13.83 1.17
C SER A 121 13.42 13.32 0.15
N PRO A 122 14.67 13.85 0.14
CA PRO A 122 15.74 13.34 -0.73
C PRO A 122 16.09 11.86 -0.55
N ARG A 123 15.72 11.27 0.58
CA ARG A 123 15.88 9.84 0.89
C ARG A 123 14.56 9.06 0.81
N GLY A 124 13.50 9.74 0.39
CA GLY A 124 12.14 9.24 0.30
C GLY A 124 11.96 8.17 -0.77
N THR A 125 11.10 7.20 -0.50
CA THR A 125 10.73 6.17 -1.46
C THR A 125 9.22 5.97 -1.48
N LEU A 126 8.70 5.56 -2.64
CA LEU A 126 7.35 5.06 -2.81
C LEU A 126 7.39 3.53 -2.89
N THR A 127 6.66 2.86 -2.02
CA THR A 127 6.45 1.41 -2.03
C THR A 127 4.99 1.10 -2.33
N ILE A 128 4.75 0.35 -3.39
CA ILE A 128 3.42 -0.04 -3.89
C ILE A 128 3.25 -1.54 -3.69
N LEU A 129 2.18 -1.94 -2.98
CA LEU A 129 1.75 -3.31 -2.82
C LEU A 129 0.33 -3.47 -3.36
N GLN A 130 0.14 -4.10 -4.52
CA GLN A 130 -1.19 -4.24 -5.09
C GLN A 130 -1.35 -5.53 -5.90
N PRO A 131 -2.58 -5.94 -6.28
CA PRO A 131 -2.81 -7.09 -7.14
C PRO A 131 -2.06 -6.96 -8.47
N ASN A 132 -1.40 -8.04 -8.86
CA ASN A 132 -0.79 -8.16 -10.17
C ASN A 132 -1.77 -8.86 -11.10
N TYR A 133 -2.39 -8.13 -12.02
CA TYR A 133 -3.39 -8.66 -12.94
C TYR A 133 -2.92 -9.94 -13.64
N ARG A 134 -1.64 -10.02 -14.04
CA ARG A 134 -1.06 -11.20 -14.70
C ARG A 134 -1.23 -12.50 -13.89
N TYR A 135 -1.25 -12.42 -12.56
CA TYR A 135 -1.39 -13.57 -11.66
C TYR A 135 -2.74 -13.65 -10.95
N ALA A 136 -3.51 -12.56 -10.97
CA ALA A 136 -4.81 -12.42 -10.32
C ALA A 136 -5.98 -12.34 -11.32
N PHE A 137 -5.75 -12.58 -12.62
CA PHE A 137 -6.73 -12.32 -13.69
C PHE A 137 -8.13 -12.93 -13.47
N ARG A 138 -8.21 -14.06 -12.75
CA ARG A 138 -9.48 -14.75 -12.46
C ARG A 138 -10.33 -14.02 -11.43
N GLU A 139 -9.69 -13.35 -10.47
CA GLU A 139 -10.35 -12.71 -9.33
C GLU A 139 -10.24 -11.18 -9.36
N TYR A 140 -9.48 -10.62 -10.31
CA TYR A 140 -9.14 -9.20 -10.33
C TYR A 140 -10.38 -8.30 -10.32
N PHE A 141 -11.42 -8.65 -11.06
CA PHE A 141 -12.66 -7.90 -11.13
C PHE A 141 -13.77 -8.44 -10.23
N ASP A 142 -13.47 -9.39 -9.33
CA ASP A 142 -14.38 -9.76 -8.24
C ASP A 142 -14.52 -8.62 -7.23
N ASP A 143 -13.57 -7.67 -7.24
CA ASP A 143 -13.77 -6.34 -6.68
C ASP A 143 -14.28 -5.41 -7.80
N TYR A 144 -15.56 -5.03 -7.70
CA TYR A 144 -16.23 -4.19 -8.69
C TYR A 144 -15.68 -2.76 -8.74
N THR A 145 -14.88 -2.35 -7.76
CA THR A 145 -14.31 -1.01 -7.67
C THR A 145 -12.97 -0.89 -8.41
N HIS A 146 -12.42 -1.98 -8.95
CA HIS A 146 -11.23 -1.92 -9.80
C HIS A 146 -11.58 -1.26 -11.15
N VAL A 147 -10.94 -0.13 -11.42
CA VAL A 147 -11.12 0.65 -12.66
C VAL A 147 -9.86 0.69 -13.52
N ALA A 148 -8.70 0.36 -12.95
CA ALA A 148 -7.42 0.30 -13.64
C ALA A 148 -6.80 -1.10 -13.52
N VAL A 149 -5.93 -1.46 -14.47
CA VAL A 149 -5.35 -2.80 -14.58
C VAL A 149 -3.84 -2.71 -14.72
N TYR A 150 -3.13 -3.28 -13.74
CA TYR A 150 -1.67 -3.25 -13.72
C TYR A 150 -1.04 -4.63 -13.59
N SER A 151 0.03 -4.83 -14.35
CA SER A 151 1.01 -5.88 -14.11
C SER A 151 2.30 -5.27 -13.58
N HIS A 152 3.23 -6.10 -13.16
CA HIS A 152 4.55 -5.64 -12.72
C HIS A 152 5.36 -4.98 -13.84
N ILE A 153 5.00 -5.22 -15.11
CA ILE A 153 5.62 -4.56 -16.27
C ILE A 153 4.97 -3.20 -16.47
N SER A 154 3.65 -3.15 -16.68
CA SER A 154 2.94 -1.90 -16.98
C SER A 154 2.99 -0.88 -15.84
N LEU A 155 3.03 -1.32 -14.58
CA LEU A 155 3.21 -0.40 -13.45
C LEU A 155 4.62 0.23 -13.45
N ALA A 156 5.66 -0.57 -13.71
CA ALA A 156 7.03 -0.06 -13.76
C ALA A 156 7.24 0.88 -14.96
N ASP A 157 6.64 0.57 -16.10
CA ASP A 157 6.66 1.43 -17.30
C ASP A 157 5.96 2.77 -17.02
N LEU A 158 4.78 2.74 -16.38
CA LEU A 158 4.04 3.95 -16.00
C LEU A 158 4.87 4.82 -15.06
N LEU A 159 5.44 4.25 -14.00
CA LEU A 159 6.30 4.98 -13.06
C LEU A 159 7.48 5.63 -13.80
N THR A 160 8.17 4.87 -14.64
CA THR A 160 9.30 5.33 -15.45
C THR A 160 8.92 6.48 -16.38
N ALA A 161 7.78 6.38 -17.06
CA ALA A 161 7.26 7.42 -17.95
C ALA A 161 6.91 8.72 -17.21
N HIS A 162 6.64 8.65 -15.91
CA HIS A 162 6.29 9.78 -15.06
C HIS A 162 7.41 10.23 -14.12
N GLY A 163 8.67 9.96 -14.49
CA GLY A 163 9.83 10.53 -13.81
C GLY A 163 10.25 9.79 -12.54
N TRP A 164 9.91 8.51 -12.42
CA TRP A 164 10.36 7.67 -11.31
C TRP A 164 11.47 6.70 -11.73
N ASP A 165 12.39 6.43 -10.82
CA ASP A 165 13.39 5.36 -10.91
C ASP A 165 12.88 4.15 -10.12
N VAL A 166 12.60 3.04 -10.83
CA VAL A 166 12.07 1.81 -10.23
C VAL A 166 13.22 0.94 -9.75
N THR A 167 13.44 0.91 -8.44
CA THR A 167 14.59 0.26 -7.80
C THR A 167 14.34 -1.20 -7.44
N GLU A 168 13.07 -1.61 -7.30
CA GLU A 168 12.72 -2.99 -6.97
C GLU A 168 11.38 -3.38 -7.60
N VAL A 169 11.34 -4.57 -8.20
CA VAL A 169 10.09 -5.19 -8.69
C VAL A 169 10.04 -6.64 -8.23
N ARG A 170 9.03 -6.98 -7.43
CA ARG A 170 8.68 -8.36 -7.07
C ARG A 170 7.34 -8.72 -7.70
N PRO A 171 7.33 -9.46 -8.83
CA PRO A 171 6.09 -9.79 -9.54
C PRO A 171 5.07 -10.56 -8.71
N ARG A 172 5.54 -11.42 -7.80
CA ARG A 172 4.75 -12.25 -6.89
C ARG A 172 5.28 -12.04 -5.49
N PHE A 173 4.47 -11.47 -4.60
CA PHE A 173 4.87 -11.11 -3.25
C PHE A 173 3.97 -11.74 -2.19
N LEU A 174 2.66 -11.51 -2.28
CA LEU A 174 1.66 -12.01 -1.34
C LEU A 174 0.46 -12.66 -2.05
N PRO A 175 -0.30 -13.54 -1.36
CA PRO A 175 -1.61 -13.96 -1.81
C PRO A 175 -2.58 -12.79 -1.95
N LEU A 176 -3.58 -12.91 -2.84
CA LEU A 176 -4.54 -11.84 -3.11
C LEU A 176 -5.45 -11.51 -1.91
N THR A 177 -5.80 -12.53 -1.10
CA THR A 177 -6.66 -12.34 0.07
C THR A 177 -6.19 -13.21 1.23
N VAL A 178 -6.50 -12.76 2.45
CA VAL A 178 -6.31 -13.53 3.69
C VAL A 178 -7.41 -14.60 3.88
N LYS A 179 -8.40 -14.68 2.96
CA LYS A 179 -9.52 -15.64 3.02
C LYS A 179 -9.10 -17.10 2.80
N SER A 180 -7.81 -17.40 2.75
CA SER A 180 -7.35 -18.79 2.69
C SER A 180 -7.76 -19.54 3.96
N ARG A 181 -8.08 -20.83 3.83
CA ARG A 181 -8.39 -21.72 4.95
C ARG A 181 -7.18 -22.00 5.86
N LEU A 182 -6.00 -21.47 5.54
CA LEU A 182 -4.79 -21.68 6.31
C LEU A 182 -4.77 -20.78 7.56
N PRO A 183 -4.32 -21.31 8.70
CA PRO A 183 -4.20 -20.51 9.92
C PRO A 183 -3.21 -19.36 9.73
N VAL A 184 -3.55 -18.18 10.23
CA VAL A 184 -2.72 -16.96 10.19
C VAL A 184 -1.65 -17.03 11.29
N TRP A 185 -0.81 -18.06 11.23
CA TRP A 185 0.27 -18.24 12.20
C TRP A 185 1.49 -17.41 11.80
N PRO A 186 2.07 -16.60 12.71
CA PRO A 186 3.19 -15.70 12.38
C PRO A 186 4.38 -16.40 11.75
N TRP A 187 4.71 -17.62 12.17
CA TRP A 187 5.84 -18.38 11.62
C TRP A 187 5.58 -18.92 10.20
N LEU A 188 4.32 -19.25 9.86
CA LEU A 188 3.95 -19.63 8.48
C LEU A 188 4.04 -18.43 7.55
N ILE A 189 3.60 -17.26 8.01
CA ILE A 189 3.75 -16.01 7.26
C ILE A 189 5.23 -15.69 7.07
N ALA A 190 6.05 -15.83 8.13
CA ALA A 190 7.49 -15.63 8.04
C ALA A 190 8.14 -16.59 7.04
N ALA A 191 7.83 -17.90 7.11
CA ALA A 191 8.34 -18.90 6.19
C ALA A 191 7.92 -18.63 4.75
N TYR A 192 6.65 -18.25 4.53
CA TYR A 192 6.17 -17.86 3.21
C TYR A 192 6.91 -16.62 2.69
N LEU A 193 7.12 -15.59 3.51
CA LEU A 193 7.83 -14.37 3.15
C LEU A 193 9.32 -14.60 2.87
N ALA A 194 9.96 -15.54 3.58
CA ALA A 194 11.35 -15.94 3.37
C ALA A 194 11.56 -16.83 2.13
N SER A 195 10.53 -17.58 1.71
CA SER A 195 10.64 -18.48 0.55
C SER A 195 10.92 -17.71 -0.74
N PRO A 196 11.93 -18.09 -1.55
CA PRO A 196 12.17 -17.48 -2.86
C PRO A 196 11.05 -17.81 -3.86
N PHE A 197 10.35 -18.93 -3.65
CA PHE A 197 9.21 -19.34 -4.47
C PHE A 197 7.90 -18.90 -3.83
N LYS A 198 7.08 -18.15 -4.59
CA LYS A 198 5.77 -17.63 -4.16
C LYS A 198 4.63 -18.27 -4.96
N PRO A 199 4.27 -19.54 -4.71
CA PRO A 199 3.28 -20.25 -5.53
C PRO A 199 1.90 -19.59 -5.50
N MET A 200 1.54 -19.01 -4.36
CA MET A 200 0.27 -18.29 -4.15
C MET A 200 0.38 -16.79 -4.43
N GLY A 201 1.54 -16.29 -4.85
CA GLY A 201 1.78 -14.86 -5.01
C GLY A 201 0.96 -14.29 -6.16
N LYS A 202 0.04 -13.40 -5.82
CA LYS A 202 -0.88 -12.71 -6.72
C LYS A 202 -0.76 -11.18 -6.62
N GLN A 203 -0.31 -10.65 -5.48
CA GLN A 203 0.09 -9.26 -5.36
C GLN A 203 1.55 -9.07 -5.78
N MET A 204 1.86 -7.89 -6.29
CA MET A 204 3.22 -7.44 -6.59
C MET A 204 3.67 -6.38 -5.59
N LEU A 205 4.98 -6.30 -5.38
CA LEU A 205 5.62 -5.20 -4.65
C LEU A 205 6.51 -4.44 -5.64
N VAL A 206 6.33 -3.13 -5.74
CA VAL A 206 7.17 -2.24 -6.55
C VAL A 206 7.69 -1.12 -5.66
N VAL A 207 8.98 -0.84 -5.74
CA VAL A 207 9.61 0.28 -5.03
C VAL A 207 10.22 1.23 -6.05
N ALA A 208 9.97 2.51 -5.88
CA ALA A 208 10.49 3.56 -6.74
C ALA A 208 10.86 4.81 -5.94
N ARG A 209 11.67 5.67 -6.56
CA ARG A 209 12.02 7.00 -6.06
C ARG A 209 11.87 8.04 -7.18
N PRO A 210 11.59 9.31 -6.89
CA PRO A 210 11.62 10.37 -7.90
C PRO A 210 13.01 10.46 -8.56
N ARG A 211 13.05 10.85 -9.83
CA ARG A 211 14.31 11.16 -10.55
C ARG A 211 14.76 12.59 -10.34
#